data_AF-A0A6N3UNB9-F1
#
_entry.id   AF-A0A6N3UNB9-F1
#
_cell.length_a   1.000
_cell.length_b   1.000
_cell.length_c   1.000
_cell.angle_alpha   90.00
_cell.angle_beta   90.00
_cell.angle_gamma   90.00
#
_symmetry.space_group_name_H-M   'P 1'
#
loop_
_entity.id
_entity.type
_entity.pdbx_description
1 polymer ?
#
loop_
_entity_poly.entity_id
_entity_poly.type
_entity_poly.pdbx_seq_one_letter_code
_entity_poly.pdbx_strand_id
1 'polypeptide(L)'
;MSVYRYMLAYAPKIEHKEALEQSRALIHAFVKDREHLRVDEQRGDEDLTKFILQDTQEADVGSLIVYRNSVIFTLVGPVAEKDNWRMEIDAVDLMEEAFPDSRLH
;
A
#
# COMPACT_ATOMS: atom_id res chain seq x y z
N MET A 1 3.67 -18.49 16.02
CA MET A 1 2.42 -17.82 15.58
C MET A 1 2.65 -17.32 14.17
N SER A 2 1.72 -17.58 13.24
CA SER A 2 1.81 -17.09 11.87
C SER A 2 1.68 -15.56 11.90
N VAL A 3 2.53 -14.85 11.16
CA VAL A 3 2.37 -13.40 10.97
C VAL A 3 1.46 -13.24 9.77
N TYR A 4 0.25 -12.72 9.99
CA TYR A 4 -0.67 -12.38 8.91
C TYR A 4 0.04 -11.53 7.85
N ARG A 5 -0.16 -11.89 6.58
CA ARG A 5 0.42 -11.21 5.43
C ARG A 5 -0.53 -11.29 4.24
N TYR A 6 -0.84 -10.13 3.69
CA TYR A 6 -1.59 -9.97 2.45
C TYR A 6 -0.79 -9.07 1.50
N MET A 7 -0.79 -9.38 0.21
CA MET A 7 0.01 -8.67 -0.79
C MET A 7 -0.74 -8.53 -2.11
N LEU A 8 -0.67 -7.33 -2.68
CA LEU A 8 -1.10 -6.99 -4.04
C LEU A 8 0.09 -6.43 -4.81
N ALA A 9 0.27 -6.86 -6.05
CA ALA A 9 1.31 -6.38 -6.92
C ALA A 9 0.72 -5.96 -8.28
N TYR A 10 1.08 -4.76 -8.72
CA TYR A 10 0.63 -4.18 -9.97
C TYR A 10 1.84 -3.74 -10.79
N ALA A 11 1.77 -3.88 -12.12
CA ALA A 11 2.78 -3.43 -13.07
C ALA A 11 2.18 -2.42 -14.05
N PRO A 12 1.88 -1.18 -13.60
CA PRO A 12 1.22 -0.20 -14.44
C PRO A 12 2.11 0.24 -15.61
N LYS A 13 1.49 0.43 -16.77
CA LYS A 13 2.17 0.85 -18.02
C LYS A 13 2.21 2.37 -18.16
N ILE A 14 2.51 3.05 -17.07
CA ILE A 14 2.59 4.51 -16.96
C ILE A 14 4.00 4.94 -16.53
N GLU A 15 4.30 6.23 -16.57
CA GLU A 15 5.59 6.73 -16.09
C GLU A 15 5.74 6.57 -14.57
N HIS A 16 6.96 6.31 -14.10
CA HIS A 16 7.25 6.13 -12.66
C HIS A 16 6.72 7.29 -11.80
N LYS A 17 6.89 8.53 -12.26
CA LYS A 17 6.42 9.73 -11.57
C LYS A 17 4.89 9.73 -11.41
N GLU A 18 4.17 9.29 -12.43
CA GLU A 18 2.72 9.17 -12.38
C GLU A 18 2.28 8.04 -11.42
N ALA A 19 2.95 6.88 -11.49
CA ALA A 19 2.71 5.78 -10.56
C ALA A 19 2.95 6.19 -9.10
N LEU A 20 3.95 7.03 -8.85
CA LEU A 20 4.25 7.56 -7.53
C LEU A 20 3.14 8.49 -7.01
N GLU A 21 2.66 9.42 -7.83
CA GLU A 21 1.58 10.33 -7.42
C GLU A 21 0.25 9.60 -7.19
N GLN A 22 -0.09 8.63 -8.04
CA GLN A 22 -1.27 7.78 -7.85
C GLN A 22 -1.14 6.93 -6.58
N SER A 23 0.04 6.35 -6.33
CA SER A 23 0.31 5.59 -5.10
C SER A 23 0.22 6.45 -3.84
N ARG A 24 0.69 7.70 -3.90
CA ARG A 24 0.56 8.69 -2.82
C ARG A 24 -0.92 8.98 -2.55
N ALA A 25 -1.71 9.26 -3.58
CA ALA A 25 -3.14 9.50 -3.42
C ALA A 25 -3.87 8.27 -2.83
N LEU A 26 -3.54 7.08 -3.34
CA LEU A 26 -4.08 5.80 -2.89
C LEU A 26 -3.82 5.54 -1.41
N ILE A 27 -2.57 5.67 -0.96
CA ILE A 27 -2.23 5.35 0.44
C ILE A 27 -2.88 6.33 1.42
N HIS A 28 -3.03 7.60 1.01
CA HIS A 28 -3.75 8.59 1.79
C HIS A 28 -5.26 8.33 1.82
N ALA A 29 -5.85 7.87 0.72
CA ALA A 29 -7.24 7.43 0.70
C ALA A 29 -7.44 6.20 1.61
N PHE A 30 -6.53 5.23 1.58
CA PHE A 30 -6.59 4.03 2.41
C PHE A 30 -6.62 4.34 3.92
N VAL A 31 -5.84 5.32 4.38
CA VAL A 31 -5.80 5.71 5.81
C VAL A 31 -6.83 6.76 6.19
N LYS A 32 -7.53 7.39 5.24
CA LYS A 32 -8.43 8.53 5.50
C LYS A 32 -9.50 8.21 6.54
N ASP A 33 -10.06 7.01 6.48
CA ASP A 33 -11.12 6.55 7.37
C ASP A 33 -10.58 5.73 8.56
N ARG A 34 -9.25 5.73 8.77
CA ARG A 34 -8.54 4.94 9.78
C ARG A 34 -7.66 5.85 10.64
N GLU A 35 -8.29 6.56 11.58
CA GLU A 35 -7.64 7.57 12.44
C GLU A 35 -6.43 7.06 13.24
N HIS A 36 -6.35 5.75 13.48
CA HIS A 36 -5.25 5.10 14.19
C HIS A 36 -4.03 4.83 13.30
N LEU A 37 -4.16 4.96 11.98
CA LEU A 37 -3.07 4.73 11.03
C LEU A 37 -2.37 6.02 10.61
N ARG A 38 -1.07 5.91 10.38
CA ARG A 38 -0.21 6.95 9.85
C ARG A 38 0.59 6.42 8.67
N VAL A 39 0.93 7.33 7.77
CA VAL A 39 1.78 7.05 6.60
C VAL A 39 3.09 7.79 6.77
N ASP A 40 4.20 7.07 6.69
CA ASP A 40 5.55 7.64 6.56
C ASP A 40 6.08 7.40 5.14
N GLU A 41 6.43 8.47 4.42
CA GLU A 41 7.01 8.37 3.08
C GLU A 41 8.53 8.36 3.17
N GLN A 42 9.13 7.24 2.78
CA GLN A 42 10.56 7.04 2.71
C GLN A 42 11.00 6.95 1.26
N ARG A 43 11.83 7.92 0.85
CA ARG A 43 12.49 7.89 -0.46
C ARG A 43 13.82 7.17 -0.31
N GLY A 44 13.98 6.09 -1.06
CA GLY A 44 15.23 5.33 -1.13
C GLY A 44 16.09 5.86 -2.29
N ASP A 45 16.39 4.96 -3.23
CA ASP A 45 17.09 5.27 -4.47
C ASP A 45 16.18 6.00 -5.48
N GLU A 46 16.75 6.42 -6.62
CA GLU A 46 16.09 7.23 -7.66
C GLU A 46 14.72 6.69 -8.12
N ASP A 47 14.56 5.36 -8.14
CA ASP A 47 13.34 4.68 -8.59
C ASP A 47 12.53 4.01 -7.45
N LEU A 48 12.90 4.22 -6.18
CA LEU A 48 12.29 3.52 -5.05
C LEU A 48 11.68 4.49 -4.04
N THR A 49 10.35 4.45 -3.92
CA THR A 49 9.65 5.12 -2.83
C THR A 49 8.81 4.11 -2.04
N LYS A 50 8.87 4.18 -0.72
CA LYS A 50 8.10 3.33 0.19
C LYS A 50 7.22 4.21 1.07
N PHE A 51 5.94 3.89 1.12
CA PHE A 51 5.00 4.42 2.09
C PHE A 51 4.79 3.38 3.18
N ILE A 52 5.21 3.64 4.41
CA ILE A 52 5.05 2.73 5.54
C ILE A 52 3.73 3.06 6.25
N LEU A 53 2.89 2.04 6.44
CA LEU A 53 1.67 2.13 7.23
C LEU A 53 1.96 1.67 8.65
N GLN A 54 1.78 2.58 9.61
CA GLN A 54 2.01 2.30 11.02
C GLN A 54 0.76 2.64 11.82
N ASP A 55 0.48 1.84 12.84
CA ASP A 55 -0.47 2.20 13.87
C ASP A 55 0.15 3.25 14.80
N THR A 56 -0.68 4.10 15.41
CA THR A 56 -0.24 5.10 16.38
C THR A 56 0.50 4.52 17.60
N GLN A 57 0.38 3.22 17.85
CA GLN A 57 1.14 2.48 18.87
C GLN A 57 2.46 1.87 18.33
N GLU A 58 2.96 2.37 17.19
CA GLU A 58 4.21 1.96 16.52
C GLU A 58 4.24 0.49 16.04
N ALA A 59 3.06 -0.12 15.82
CA ALA A 59 2.98 -1.42 15.17
C ALA A 59 2.93 -1.26 13.64
N ASP A 60 3.84 -1.92 12.91
CA ASP A 60 3.79 -1.97 11.45
C ASP A 60 2.52 -2.71 10.98
N VAL A 61 1.73 -2.03 10.15
CA VAL A 61 0.47 -2.54 9.58
C VAL A 61 0.65 -2.92 8.11
N GLY A 62 1.62 -2.31 7.42
CA GLY A 62 1.81 -2.56 6.00
C GLY A 62 2.77 -1.58 5.34
N SER A 63 2.84 -1.67 4.02
CA SER A 63 3.54 -0.69 3.21
C SER A 63 3.08 -0.73 1.75
N LEU A 64 3.18 0.41 1.08
CA LEU A 64 3.06 0.53 -0.37
C LEU A 64 4.44 0.87 -0.95
N ILE A 65 4.95 0.02 -1.83
CA ILE A 65 6.27 0.18 -2.46
C ILE A 65 6.04 0.52 -3.92
N VAL A 66 6.61 1.63 -4.37
CA VAL A 66 6.69 2.00 -5.78
C VAL A 66 8.14 1.82 -6.21
N TYR A 67 8.36 0.86 -7.10
CA TYR A 67 9.68 0.58 -7.66
C TYR A 67 9.61 0.53 -9.19
N ARG A 68 10.26 1.49 -9.87
CA ARG A 68 10.17 1.64 -11.33
C ARG A 68 8.70 1.66 -11.80
N ASN A 69 8.25 0.60 -12.45
CA ASN A 69 6.89 0.44 -12.95
C ASN A 69 6.12 -0.64 -12.19
N SER A 70 6.44 -0.84 -10.91
CA SER A 70 5.79 -1.83 -10.06
C SER A 70 5.31 -1.18 -8.77
N VAL A 71 4.08 -1.47 -8.41
CA VAL A 71 3.45 -0.99 -7.17
C VAL A 71 3.04 -2.21 -6.35
N ILE A 72 3.56 -2.31 -5.14
CA ILE A 72 3.34 -3.46 -4.25
C ILE A 72 2.70 -2.95 -2.96
N PHE A 73 1.45 -3.31 -2.73
CA PHE A 73 0.76 -3.05 -1.46
C PHE A 73 0.88 -4.30 -0.58
N THR A 74 1.41 -4.15 0.62
CA THR A 74 1.47 -5.22 1.62
C THR A 74 0.75 -4.82 2.90
N LEU A 75 -0.04 -5.72 3.46
CA LEU A 75 -0.60 -5.62 4.81
C LEU A 75 0.00 -6.74 5.66
N VAL A 76 0.42 -6.41 6.88
CA VAL A 76 1.10 -7.33 7.79
C VAL A 76 0.71 -7.09 9.24
N GLY A 77 0.89 -8.12 10.06
CA GLY A 77 0.84 -7.98 11.50
C GLY A 77 -0.58 -8.02 12.10
N PRO A 78 -0.68 -7.91 13.43
CA PRO A 78 -1.90 -8.18 14.18
C PRO A 78 -2.98 -7.11 14.00
N VAL A 79 -2.60 -5.88 13.64
CA VAL A 79 -3.57 -4.81 13.33
C VAL A 79 -4.32 -5.14 12.06
N ALA A 80 -3.58 -5.49 11.00
CA ALA A 80 -4.18 -5.89 9.73
C ALA A 80 -4.93 -7.21 9.84
N GLU A 81 -4.51 -8.14 10.70
CA GLU A 81 -5.22 -9.40 10.93
C GLU A 81 -6.61 -9.18 11.56
N LYS A 82 -6.73 -8.25 12.52
CA LYS A 82 -7.99 -7.96 13.23
C LYS A 82 -9.08 -7.39 12.33
N ASP A 83 -8.70 -6.68 11.28
CA ASP A 83 -9.61 -6.03 10.33
C ASP A 83 -9.33 -6.49 8.87
N ASN A 84 -8.84 -7.72 8.72
CA ASN A 84 -8.31 -8.24 7.45
C ASN A 84 -9.31 -8.09 6.30
N TRP A 85 -10.56 -8.51 6.49
CA TRP A 85 -11.58 -8.46 5.45
C TRP A 85 -11.78 -7.05 4.89
N ARG A 86 -11.84 -6.02 5.74
CA ARG A 86 -12.04 -4.63 5.30
C ARG A 86 -10.78 -4.07 4.66
N MET A 87 -9.63 -4.29 5.29
CA MET A 87 -8.37 -3.77 4.77
C MET A 87 -7.96 -4.41 3.44
N GLU A 88 -8.20 -5.70 3.26
CA GLU A 88 -7.94 -6.40 1.99
C GLU A 88 -8.83 -5.86 0.87
N ILE A 89 -10.15 -5.72 1.11
CA ILE A 89 -11.10 -5.20 0.11
C ILE A 89 -10.74 -3.76 -0.27
N ASP A 90 -10.55 -2.88 0.72
CA ASP A 90 -10.19 -1.49 0.44
C ASP A 90 -8.86 -1.38 -0.32
N ALA A 91 -7.88 -2.23 0.02
CA ALA A 91 -6.61 -2.26 -0.70
C ALA A 91 -6.79 -2.74 -2.15
N VAL A 92 -7.65 -3.73 -2.41
CA VAL A 92 -7.97 -4.18 -3.77
C VAL A 92 -8.67 -3.08 -4.55
N ASP A 93 -9.77 -2.55 -4.00
CA ASP A 93 -10.61 -1.56 -4.68
C ASP A 93 -9.80 -0.32 -5.05
N LEU A 94 -9.01 0.20 -4.11
CA LEU A 94 -8.17 1.38 -4.36
C LEU A 94 -7.06 1.09 -5.37
N MET A 95 -6.43 -0.09 -5.32
CA MET A 95 -5.39 -0.47 -6.29
C MET A 95 -5.96 -0.66 -7.70
N GLU A 96 -7.16 -1.23 -7.82
CA GLU A 96 -7.86 -1.39 -9.11
C GLU A 96 -8.32 -0.04 -9.67
N GLU A 97 -8.79 0.88 -8.83
CA GLU A 97 -9.15 2.25 -9.23
C GLU A 97 -7.92 3.04 -9.70
N ALA A 98 -6.80 2.95 -8.97
CA ALA A 98 -5.58 3.67 -9.32
C ALA A 98 -4.86 3.08 -10.54
N PHE A 99 -4.81 1.75 -10.65
CA PHE A 99 -4.01 1.04 -11.65
C PHE A 99 -4.85 -0.01 -12.40
N PRO A 100 -5.83 0.42 -13.20
CA PRO A 100 -6.71 -0.51 -13.93
C PRO A 100 -5.90 -1.43 -14.85
N ASP A 101 -6.36 -2.67 -14.99
CA ASP A 101 -5.78 -3.72 -15.85
C ASP A 101 -4.28 -4.02 -15.62
N SER A 102 -3.74 -3.60 -14.49
CA SER A 102 -2.30 -3.68 -14.20
C SER A 102 -1.95 -4.73 -13.14
N ARG A 103 -2.93 -5.50 -12.66
CA ARG A 103 -2.77 -6.52 -11.62
C ARG A 103 -1.88 -7.68 -12.10
N LEU A 104 -0.88 -8.04 -11.30
CA LEU A 104 -0.07 -9.23 -11.52
C LEU A 104 -0.74 -10.44 -10.85
N HIS A 105 -0.92 -11.52 -11.61
CA HIS A 105 -1.47 -12.80 -11.15
C HIS A 105 -0.39 -13.73 -10.58
#